data_AF-A0A9N9LVX3-F1
#
_entry.id   AF-A0A9N9LVX3-F1
#
_cell.length_a   1.000
_cell.length_b   1.000
_cell.length_c   1.000
_cell.angle_alpha   90.00
_cell.angle_beta   90.00
_cell.angle_gamma   90.00
#
_symmetry.space_group_name_H-M   'P 1'
#
loop_
_entity.id
_entity.type
_entity.pdbx_description
1 polymer ?
#
loop_
_entity_poly.entity_id
_entity_poly.type
_entity_poly.pdbx_seq_one_letter_code
_entity_poly.pdbx_strand_id
1 'polypeptide(L)'
;MSSRRSSRLSTAAATEKSEPATSTVVNQSKKRKNSELEAVKLSPNSKDDGPATPKKKRASKKAPPPVTPTPALAKLLAMPYSSGDIDDSTPPPLTDRLAVPNGTNAPLISPETHRLISTKPLDQVSPSKKTNGTTTTKNILDDALAHLIKVEPKLKPIIEKHPCHCFSVEGLAEEIDPFRSLVSGIISQQVSGAAAKSIKAKFVTLFNEGDESQTHTFPTPSQVASKTIEVLRTAGLSQRKAEYVQGLAQKFSGGEITTEMLFSASYEEVFGELIKVRGLGKWSVEMFACFGLKRMDVFSTGDLGVQRGMAALAGRDVSKLKGKGGKWKYMSEKEMEETAEKFKPYRSVFMWYCWRVEEVDISTFEQ
;
A
#
# COMPACT_ATOMS: atom_id res chain seq x y z
N MET A 1 -29.42 -38.36 2.86
CA MET A 1 -29.46 -39.83 3.03
C MET A 1 -28.02 -40.35 3.05
N SER A 2 -27.48 -40.61 4.24
CA SER A 2 -27.01 -41.94 4.69
C SER A 2 -26.12 -42.66 3.66
N SER A 3 -24.79 -42.61 3.76
CA SER A 3 -23.94 -43.41 4.68
C SER A 3 -24.06 -44.92 4.45
N ARG A 4 -22.94 -45.57 4.09
CA ARG A 4 -22.65 -47.02 4.26
C ARG A 4 -21.12 -47.15 4.21
N ARG A 5 -20.37 -47.34 5.33
CA ARG A 5 -20.20 -48.58 6.15
C ARG A 5 -19.96 -49.80 5.24
N SER A 6 -19.01 -50.70 5.46
CA SER A 6 -18.40 -51.31 6.65
C SER A 6 -17.24 -52.19 6.14
N SER A 7 -16.04 -52.24 6.72
CA SER A 7 -15.59 -52.96 7.94
C SER A 7 -15.51 -54.50 7.88
N ARG A 8 -14.45 -55.02 8.54
CA ARG A 8 -14.21 -56.36 9.15
C ARG A 8 -13.20 -57.27 8.43
N LEU A 9 -12.01 -57.50 9.02
CA LEU A 9 -11.60 -58.57 9.99
C LEU A 9 -11.37 -59.91 9.25
N SER A 10 -10.41 -60.79 9.52
CA SER A 10 -9.20 -60.90 10.37
C SER A 10 -8.67 -62.35 10.21
N THR A 11 -7.53 -62.69 10.84
CA THR A 11 -6.93 -64.04 11.10
C THR A 11 -6.01 -64.58 9.98
N ALA A 12 -4.87 -65.23 10.22
CA ALA A 12 -4.36 -66.01 11.37
C ALA A 12 -2.80 -65.93 11.45
N ALA A 13 -2.20 -65.84 12.66
CA ALA A 13 -1.53 -66.90 13.45
C ALA A 13 -0.13 -67.34 12.92
N ALA A 14 0.96 -66.96 13.61
CA ALA A 14 1.78 -67.77 14.55
C ALA A 14 3.09 -68.24 13.84
N THR A 15 4.31 -68.31 14.42
CA THR A 15 4.74 -68.55 15.81
C THR A 15 6.25 -68.19 15.95
N GLU A 16 6.60 -67.61 17.10
CA GLU A 16 7.80 -67.80 17.95
C GLU A 16 9.28 -67.48 17.53
N LYS A 17 9.81 -66.50 18.31
CA LYS A 17 10.97 -66.54 19.24
C LYS A 17 12.40 -66.12 18.81
N SER A 18 12.92 -65.28 19.72
CA SER A 18 14.32 -64.98 20.08
C SER A 18 15.03 -63.79 19.40
N GLU A 19 15.03 -62.67 20.14
CA GLU A 19 16.10 -61.66 20.19
C GLU A 19 17.38 -62.26 20.83
N PRO A 20 18.60 -61.65 20.76
CA PRO A 20 18.82 -60.19 20.70
C PRO A 20 20.03 -59.71 19.85
N ALA A 21 20.26 -58.39 19.96
CA ALA A 21 21.54 -57.70 19.94
C ALA A 21 21.87 -56.84 18.69
N THR A 22 21.55 -55.55 18.85
CA THR A 22 22.46 -54.39 18.73
C THR A 22 23.47 -54.35 17.57
N SER A 23 23.30 -53.39 16.66
CA SER A 23 24.03 -52.12 16.65
C SER A 23 24.16 -51.53 15.24
N THR A 24 23.73 -50.28 15.15
CA THR A 24 24.17 -49.17 14.30
C THR A 24 25.38 -49.42 13.38
N VAL A 25 25.29 -49.01 12.10
CA VAL A 25 25.94 -47.81 11.51
C VAL A 25 25.85 -47.85 9.97
N VAL A 26 25.16 -46.86 9.42
CA VAL A 26 25.51 -45.94 8.31
C VAL A 26 26.18 -46.46 7.01
N ASN A 27 25.57 -46.03 5.90
CA ASN A 27 26.14 -45.45 4.65
C ASN A 27 26.04 -46.21 3.31
N GLN A 28 25.30 -45.51 2.42
CA GLN A 28 25.66 -45.12 1.06
C GLN A 28 25.63 -46.13 -0.12
N SER A 29 24.69 -45.82 -1.02
CA SER A 29 24.93 -45.49 -2.45
C SER A 29 25.22 -46.61 -3.46
N LYS A 30 24.57 -46.47 -4.64
CA LYS A 30 25.10 -46.51 -6.04
C LYS A 30 24.00 -47.09 -6.97
N LYS A 31 23.51 -46.40 -7.99
CA LYS A 31 24.12 -45.86 -9.24
C LYS A 31 24.20 -46.93 -10.36
N ARG A 32 23.35 -46.69 -11.39
CA ARG A 32 23.60 -46.70 -12.85
C ARG A 32 23.28 -47.93 -13.75
N LYS A 33 22.83 -47.51 -14.96
CA LYS A 33 22.97 -48.03 -16.34
C LYS A 33 21.93 -49.06 -16.83
N ASN A 34 21.55 -49.15 -18.11
CA ASN A 34 21.34 -48.27 -19.29
C ASN A 34 20.83 -49.18 -20.45
N SER A 35 20.49 -48.56 -21.59
CA SER A 35 20.31 -49.06 -22.99
C SER A 35 19.01 -49.83 -23.33
N GLU A 36 18.09 -49.42 -24.24
CA GLU A 36 18.11 -49.03 -25.69
C GLU A 36 18.23 -50.27 -26.61
N LEU A 37 17.38 -50.60 -27.62
CA LEU A 37 17.09 -49.94 -28.92
C LEU A 37 15.95 -50.69 -29.73
N GLU A 38 15.24 -49.93 -30.60
CA GLU A 38 14.75 -50.19 -32.01
C GLU A 38 13.85 -51.39 -32.42
N ALA A 39 13.02 -51.42 -33.48
CA ALA A 39 12.39 -50.49 -34.45
C ALA A 39 11.40 -51.27 -35.41
N VAL A 40 10.68 -50.55 -36.29
CA VAL A 40 10.14 -50.90 -37.65
C VAL A 40 8.59 -50.85 -37.89
N LYS A 41 8.26 -50.32 -39.09
CA LYS A 41 7.05 -49.71 -39.70
C LYS A 41 5.99 -50.67 -40.31
N LEU A 42 4.77 -50.16 -40.58
CA LEU A 42 4.06 -50.08 -41.90
C LEU A 42 2.61 -49.48 -41.75
N SER A 43 2.10 -48.80 -42.78
CA SER A 43 0.74 -48.16 -42.89
C SER A 43 -0.06 -48.76 -44.07
N PRO A 44 -1.39 -48.54 -44.27
CA PRO A 44 -1.89 -47.35 -45.04
C PRO A 44 -3.36 -46.85 -44.82
N ASN A 45 -3.65 -45.62 -45.33
CA ASN A 45 -4.90 -45.00 -45.85
C ASN A 45 -6.18 -44.86 -44.97
N SER A 46 -7.01 -43.80 -45.02
CA SER A 46 -7.34 -42.77 -46.04
C SER A 46 -8.20 -41.62 -45.42
N LYS A 47 -8.13 -40.39 -45.96
CA LYS A 47 -9.27 -39.57 -46.47
C LYS A 47 -8.94 -38.07 -46.64
N ASP A 48 -9.05 -37.66 -47.91
CA ASP A 48 -9.67 -36.47 -48.52
C ASP A 48 -9.23 -35.03 -48.18
N ASP A 49 -9.05 -34.27 -49.26
CA ASP A 49 -8.48 -32.92 -49.36
C ASP A 49 -9.54 -31.88 -49.80
N GLY A 50 -9.40 -30.64 -49.31
CA GLY A 50 -9.97 -29.43 -49.93
C GLY A 50 -10.36 -28.32 -48.93
N PRO A 51 -10.35 -27.02 -49.33
CA PRO A 51 -9.25 -26.28 -49.93
C PRO A 51 -8.74 -25.14 -49.00
N ALA A 52 -7.51 -24.69 -49.24
CA ALA A 52 -6.79 -23.70 -48.44
C ALA A 52 -7.19 -22.23 -48.69
N THR A 53 -7.14 -21.40 -47.64
CA THR A 53 -7.02 -19.93 -47.69
C THR A 53 -6.23 -19.40 -46.46
N PRO A 54 -5.59 -18.22 -46.53
CA PRO A 54 -4.29 -17.97 -45.90
C PRO A 54 -4.30 -17.53 -44.43
N LYS A 55 -3.21 -17.85 -43.73
CA LYS A 55 -2.92 -17.48 -42.33
C LYS A 55 -2.83 -15.95 -42.15
N LYS A 56 -3.86 -15.34 -41.56
CA LYS A 56 -3.72 -14.02 -40.90
C LYS A 56 -2.95 -14.21 -39.59
N LYS A 57 -1.74 -13.65 -39.51
CA LYS A 57 -1.03 -13.46 -38.24
C LYS A 57 -1.93 -12.65 -37.31
N ARG A 58 -2.44 -13.30 -36.26
CA ARG A 58 -3.16 -12.64 -35.18
C ARG A 58 -2.16 -11.76 -34.45
N ALA A 59 -2.28 -10.45 -34.61
CA ALA A 59 -1.54 -9.50 -33.80
C ALA A 59 -1.80 -9.84 -32.32
N SER A 60 -0.74 -10.13 -31.58
CA SER A 60 -0.83 -10.34 -30.14
C SER A 60 -1.39 -9.07 -29.52
N LYS A 61 -2.61 -9.14 -28.97
CA LYS A 61 -3.12 -8.09 -28.09
C LYS A 61 -2.06 -7.88 -27.01
N LYS A 62 -1.48 -6.67 -26.93
CA LYS A 62 -0.61 -6.27 -25.82
C LYS A 62 -1.40 -6.54 -24.54
N ALA A 63 -0.91 -7.45 -23.69
CA ALA A 63 -1.49 -7.65 -22.38
C ALA A 63 -1.41 -6.32 -21.62
N PRO A 64 -2.50 -5.89 -20.95
CA PRO A 64 -2.43 -4.71 -20.09
C PRO A 64 -1.33 -4.93 -19.03
N PRO A 65 -0.64 -3.86 -18.59
CA PRO A 65 0.29 -3.96 -17.47
C PRO A 65 -0.43 -4.59 -16.27
N PRO A 66 0.27 -5.35 -15.41
CA PRO A 66 -0.35 -5.93 -14.23
C PRO A 66 -0.97 -4.82 -13.38
N VAL A 67 -2.04 -5.15 -12.68
CA VAL A 67 -2.65 -4.24 -11.71
C VAL A 67 -1.68 -4.10 -10.54
N THR A 68 -0.82 -3.09 -10.63
CA THR A 68 -0.02 -2.57 -9.52
C THR A 68 -0.97 -1.98 -8.48
N PRO A 69 -0.77 -2.22 -7.17
CA PRO A 69 -1.61 -1.59 -6.14
C PRO A 69 -1.45 -0.05 -6.04
N THR A 70 -0.92 0.67 -7.02
CA THR A 70 0.13 1.64 -6.69
C THR A 70 -0.14 3.11 -7.05
N PRO A 71 -0.78 3.49 -8.17
CA PRO A 71 -1.13 4.91 -8.39
C PRO A 71 -2.54 5.26 -7.93
N ALA A 72 -3.52 4.38 -8.17
CA ALA A 72 -4.92 4.64 -7.79
C ALA A 72 -5.14 4.57 -6.28
N LEU A 73 -4.49 3.63 -5.59
CA LEU A 73 -4.56 3.53 -4.13
C LEU A 73 -3.70 4.62 -3.46
N ALA A 74 -2.53 4.97 -4.01
CA ALA A 74 -1.79 6.15 -3.57
C ALA A 74 -2.64 7.42 -3.78
N LYS A 75 -3.35 7.55 -4.90
CA LYS A 75 -4.33 8.64 -5.11
C LYS A 75 -5.46 8.59 -4.09
N LEU A 76 -6.01 7.43 -3.73
CA LEU A 76 -7.03 7.32 -2.69
C LEU A 76 -6.49 7.61 -1.28
N LEU A 77 -5.20 7.38 -1.03
CA LEU A 77 -4.51 7.73 0.22
C LEU A 77 -4.04 9.20 0.23
N ALA A 78 -3.84 9.81 -0.94
CA ALA A 78 -3.29 11.16 -1.15
C ALA A 78 -4.32 12.19 -1.62
N MET A 79 -5.55 11.79 -1.93
CA MET A 79 -6.64 12.71 -2.21
C MET A 79 -6.98 13.44 -0.91
N PRO A 80 -7.22 14.76 -0.96
CA PRO A 80 -7.85 15.46 0.14
C PRO A 80 -9.10 14.66 0.52
N TYR A 81 -9.21 14.28 1.79
CA TYR A 81 -10.45 13.75 2.33
C TYR A 81 -11.47 14.89 2.45
N SER A 82 -11.85 15.51 1.33
CA SER A 82 -13.09 16.27 1.29
C SER A 82 -14.22 15.25 1.32
N SER A 83 -14.79 15.08 2.50
CA SER A 83 -15.67 13.95 2.80
C SER A 83 -17.09 14.12 2.29
N GLY A 84 -17.52 15.34 1.93
CA GLY A 84 -18.96 15.59 1.83
C GLY A 84 -19.71 15.34 3.15
N ASP A 85 -18.99 15.21 4.27
CA ASP A 85 -19.54 15.28 5.63
C ASP A 85 -19.35 16.72 6.12
N ILE A 86 -20.37 17.30 6.74
CA ILE A 86 -20.43 18.72 7.18
C ILE A 86 -19.42 19.05 8.30
N ASP A 87 -18.78 18.06 8.91
CA ASP A 87 -17.67 18.29 9.86
C ASP A 87 -16.38 18.79 9.18
N ASP A 88 -16.33 18.86 7.85
CA ASP A 88 -15.34 19.61 7.08
C ASP A 88 -15.65 21.13 7.16
N SER A 89 -15.86 21.61 8.39
CA SER A 89 -16.27 22.98 8.68
C SER A 89 -15.05 23.89 8.61
N THR A 90 -14.83 24.43 7.41
CA THR A 90 -13.84 25.49 7.09
C THR A 90 -12.39 24.99 7.07
N PRO A 91 -11.62 25.24 6.00
CA PRO A 91 -10.17 25.03 6.06
C PRO A 91 -9.65 25.76 7.31
N PRO A 92 -8.90 25.09 8.20
CA PRO A 92 -8.34 25.78 9.35
C PRO A 92 -7.52 26.97 8.83
N PRO A 93 -7.45 28.09 9.58
CA PRO A 93 -6.68 29.23 9.15
C PRO A 93 -5.29 28.75 8.76
N LEU A 94 -4.79 29.18 7.59
CA LEU A 94 -3.47 28.83 7.07
C LEU A 94 -2.40 29.41 8.00
N THR A 95 -2.20 28.71 9.11
CA THR A 95 -1.40 29.18 10.22
C THR A 95 0.02 28.71 9.99
N ASP A 96 0.94 29.66 9.94
CA ASP A 96 2.34 29.37 9.70
C ASP A 96 2.92 28.65 10.93
N ARG A 97 3.39 27.42 10.71
CA ARG A 97 3.89 26.54 11.75
C ARG A 97 5.29 26.06 11.38
N LEU A 98 6.08 25.73 12.40
CA LEU A 98 7.33 25.03 12.20
C LEU A 98 7.08 23.70 11.50
N ALA A 99 7.79 23.47 10.40
CA ALA A 99 7.72 22.22 9.66
C ALA A 99 9.02 21.43 9.88
N VAL A 100 8.88 20.12 10.02
CA VAL A 100 10.00 19.20 10.26
C VAL A 100 9.98 18.14 9.16
N PRO A 101 10.96 18.12 8.24
CA PRO A 101 10.95 17.15 7.15
C PRO A 101 10.84 15.69 7.60
N ASN A 102 11.49 15.34 8.71
CA ASN A 102 11.48 13.98 9.28
C ASN A 102 10.31 13.73 10.25
N GLY A 103 9.50 14.75 10.55
CA GLY A 103 8.38 14.70 11.47
C GLY A 103 7.04 14.80 10.76
N THR A 104 5.96 14.65 11.54
CA THR A 104 4.59 14.81 11.06
C THR A 104 4.28 16.29 10.84
N ASN A 105 3.87 16.67 9.63
CA ASN A 105 3.51 18.05 9.28
C ASN A 105 1.99 18.25 9.16
N ALA A 106 1.22 17.16 9.19
CA ALA A 106 -0.24 17.23 9.26
C ALA A 106 -0.72 17.56 10.68
N PRO A 107 -1.71 18.46 10.85
CA PRO A 107 -2.53 18.47 12.06
C PRO A 107 -3.31 17.15 12.16
N LEU A 108 -3.27 16.50 13.32
CA LEU A 108 -3.95 15.22 13.54
C LEU A 108 -5.11 15.37 14.52
N ILE A 109 -6.24 14.74 14.21
CA ILE A 109 -7.40 14.67 15.09
C ILE A 109 -7.35 13.35 15.87
N SER A 110 -7.49 13.41 17.19
CA SER A 110 -7.67 12.22 18.03
C SER A 110 -9.02 11.56 17.71
N PRO A 111 -9.05 10.30 17.26
CA PRO A 111 -10.27 9.67 16.76
C PRO A 111 -11.28 9.30 17.86
N GLU A 112 -10.89 9.34 19.14
CA GLU A 112 -11.79 9.13 20.28
C GLU A 112 -12.29 10.45 20.88
N THR A 113 -11.42 11.46 20.95
CA THR A 113 -11.71 12.69 21.70
C THR A 113 -11.93 13.92 20.82
N HIS A 114 -11.79 13.76 19.49
CA HIS A 114 -11.80 14.84 18.51
C HIS A 114 -10.82 15.99 18.83
N ARG A 115 -9.76 15.70 19.60
CA ARG A 115 -8.77 16.69 20.00
C ARG A 115 -7.76 16.89 18.87
N LEU A 116 -7.54 18.14 18.48
CA LEU A 116 -6.51 18.52 17.51
C LEU A 116 -5.10 18.49 18.13
N ILE A 117 -4.17 17.83 17.44
CA ILE A 117 -2.75 17.76 17.76
C ILE A 117 -1.98 18.39 16.60
N SER A 118 -1.24 19.45 16.88
CA SER A 118 -0.51 20.23 15.89
C SER A 118 0.72 20.89 16.53
N THR A 119 1.72 21.21 15.72
CA THR A 119 2.79 22.12 16.12
C THR A 119 2.18 23.49 16.42
N LYS A 120 2.75 24.20 17.41
CA LYS A 120 2.25 25.52 17.78
C LYS A 120 2.51 26.52 16.65
N PRO A 121 1.55 27.43 16.37
CA PRO A 121 1.75 28.58 15.49
C PRO A 121 3.00 29.39 15.86
N LEU A 122 3.71 29.92 14.86
CA LEU A 122 4.96 30.68 15.05
C LEU A 122 4.81 31.93 15.90
N ASP A 123 3.65 32.59 15.85
CA ASP A 123 3.28 33.76 16.68
C ASP A 123 3.18 33.42 18.18
N GLN A 124 3.03 32.14 18.52
CA GLN A 124 3.01 31.64 19.91
C GLN A 124 4.38 31.08 20.35
N VAL A 125 5.38 31.07 19.46
CA VAL A 125 6.76 30.65 19.78
C VAL A 125 7.54 31.89 20.22
N SER A 126 8.14 31.83 21.40
CA SER A 126 8.84 32.98 22.01
C SER A 126 9.95 33.51 21.08
N PRO A 127 10.01 34.84 20.79
CA PRO A 127 10.92 35.44 19.80
C PRO A 127 12.40 35.38 20.17
N SER A 128 12.74 34.89 21.36
CA SER A 128 14.11 34.82 21.88
C SER A 128 15.02 33.80 21.19
N LYS A 129 14.49 32.98 20.26
CA LYS A 129 15.28 32.07 19.42
C LYS A 129 15.24 32.57 17.97
N LYS A 130 16.15 33.48 17.61
CA LYS A 130 16.40 33.81 16.20
C LYS A 130 16.93 32.58 15.48
N THR A 131 16.07 31.88 14.76
CA THR A 131 16.46 30.76 13.89
C THR A 131 16.56 31.27 12.46
N ASN A 132 17.78 31.58 12.02
CA ASN A 132 18.08 31.86 10.61
C ASN A 132 17.66 30.64 9.76
N GLY A 133 16.83 30.84 8.74
CA GLY A 133 16.47 29.78 7.77
C GLY A 133 15.49 28.73 8.29
N THR A 134 14.47 29.13 9.05
CA THR A 134 13.50 28.18 9.61
C THR A 134 12.53 27.69 8.53
N THR A 135 12.58 26.41 8.21
CA THR A 135 11.58 25.76 7.35
C THR A 135 10.22 25.73 8.06
N THR A 136 9.19 26.23 7.39
CA THR A 136 7.81 26.36 7.86
C THR A 136 6.85 25.67 6.89
N THR A 137 5.60 25.50 7.29
CA THR A 137 4.56 24.92 6.41
C THR A 137 4.30 25.74 5.15
N LYS A 138 4.73 27.02 5.09
CA LYS A 138 4.60 27.87 3.91
C LYS A 138 5.71 27.69 2.87
N ASN A 139 6.94 27.45 3.32
CA ASN A 139 8.12 27.40 2.43
C ASN A 139 8.68 25.99 2.21
N ILE A 140 8.28 24.99 3.02
CA ILE A 140 8.88 23.65 2.98
C ILE A 140 8.75 22.97 1.62
N LEU A 141 7.65 23.22 0.89
CA LEU A 141 7.48 22.70 -0.46
C LEU A 141 8.42 23.41 -1.44
N ASP A 142 8.52 24.74 -1.38
CA ASP A 142 9.41 25.51 -2.26
C ASP A 142 10.87 25.12 -2.05
N ASP A 143 11.29 24.96 -0.79
CA ASP A 143 12.61 24.45 -0.41
C ASP A 143 12.84 23.04 -1.00
N ALA A 144 11.84 22.16 -0.92
CA ALA A 144 11.90 20.81 -1.48
C ALA A 144 12.03 20.84 -3.00
N LEU A 145 11.22 21.64 -3.70
CA LEU A 145 11.25 21.76 -5.16
C LEU A 145 12.59 22.33 -5.64
N ALA A 146 13.11 23.36 -4.97
CA ALA A 146 14.41 23.93 -5.25
C ALA A 146 15.53 22.90 -5.08
N HIS A 147 15.48 22.09 -4.00
CA HIS A 147 16.43 21.01 -3.77
C HIS A 147 16.35 19.92 -4.85
N LEU A 148 15.14 19.47 -5.19
CA LEU A 148 14.91 18.48 -6.24
C LEU A 148 15.47 18.94 -7.60
N ILE A 149 15.21 20.18 -8.01
CA ILE A 149 15.74 20.75 -9.26
C ILE A 149 17.26 20.86 -9.24
N LYS A 150 17.84 21.22 -8.09
CA LYS A 150 19.29 21.29 -7.92
C LYS A 150 19.96 19.92 -8.08
N VAL A 151 19.34 18.87 -7.53
CA VAL A 151 19.87 17.50 -7.58
C VAL A 151 19.63 16.85 -8.94
N GLU A 152 18.45 17.02 -9.52
CA GLU A 152 18.06 16.44 -10.82
C GLU A 152 17.30 17.47 -11.67
N PRO A 153 18.02 18.25 -12.53
CA PRO A 153 17.41 19.29 -13.35
C PRO A 153 16.30 18.79 -14.30
N LYS A 154 16.29 17.50 -14.67
CA LYS A 154 15.23 16.91 -15.50
C LYS A 154 13.86 16.95 -14.83
N LEU A 155 13.78 17.12 -13.50
CA LEU A 155 12.52 17.23 -12.78
C LEU A 155 11.83 18.58 -13.01
N LYS A 156 12.56 19.64 -13.41
CA LYS A 156 12.00 20.99 -13.59
C LYS A 156 10.74 21.04 -14.48
N PRO A 157 10.74 20.52 -15.73
CA PRO A 157 9.54 20.53 -16.57
C PRO A 157 8.38 19.72 -15.99
N ILE A 158 8.66 18.67 -15.21
CA ILE A 158 7.64 17.83 -14.57
C ILE A 158 7.00 18.57 -13.39
N ILE A 159 7.81 19.29 -12.62
CA ILE A 159 7.37 20.15 -11.50
C ILE A 159 6.44 21.25 -12.01
N GLU A 160 6.84 21.95 -13.08
CA GLU A 160 6.04 23.02 -13.69
C GLU A 160 4.71 22.49 -14.25
N LYS A 161 4.70 21.27 -14.80
CA LYS A 161 3.48 20.63 -15.32
C LYS A 161 2.56 20.10 -14.22
N HIS A 162 3.09 19.69 -13.07
CA HIS A 162 2.35 19.00 -12.02
C HIS A 162 2.58 19.62 -10.63
N PRO A 163 1.73 20.60 -10.24
CA PRO A 163 1.75 21.16 -8.88
C PRO A 163 1.46 20.09 -7.82
N CYS A 164 2.29 20.06 -6.77
CA CYS A 164 2.16 19.07 -5.70
C CYS A 164 1.24 19.59 -4.58
N HIS A 165 -0.07 19.42 -4.74
CA HIS A 165 -1.04 19.88 -3.74
C HIS A 165 -0.88 19.19 -2.37
N CYS A 166 -0.49 17.90 -2.35
CA CYS A 166 -0.40 17.15 -1.10
C CYS A 166 0.54 17.78 -0.06
N PHE A 167 1.61 18.43 -0.51
CA PHE A 167 2.59 19.10 0.35
C PHE A 167 2.50 20.63 0.23
N SER A 168 1.47 21.17 -0.43
CA SER A 168 1.22 22.62 -0.47
C SER A 168 0.79 23.14 0.89
N VAL A 169 0.72 24.45 1.05
CA VAL A 169 0.29 25.08 2.30
C VAL A 169 -1.10 24.58 2.72
N GLU A 170 -2.00 24.44 1.75
CA GLU A 170 -3.35 23.91 1.93
C GLU A 170 -3.29 22.41 2.28
N GLY A 171 -2.50 21.63 1.55
CA GLY A 171 -2.37 20.19 1.80
C GLY A 171 -1.75 19.84 3.16
N LEU A 172 -0.89 20.72 3.70
CA LEU A 172 -0.32 20.60 5.05
C LEU A 172 -1.25 21.15 6.14
N ALA A 173 -2.27 21.92 5.78
CA ALA A 173 -3.30 22.41 6.70
C ALA A 173 -4.46 21.42 6.89
N GLU A 174 -4.59 20.42 6.01
CA GLU A 174 -5.61 19.36 6.11
C GLU A 174 -5.53 18.63 7.46
N GLU A 175 -6.64 18.62 8.21
CA GLU A 175 -6.74 17.87 9.45
C GLU A 175 -6.98 16.39 9.16
N ILE A 176 -6.12 15.54 9.69
CA ILE A 176 -6.13 14.11 9.42
C ILE A 176 -6.56 13.35 10.66
N ASP A 177 -7.66 12.60 10.56
CA ASP A 177 -7.95 11.51 11.48
C ASP A 177 -7.12 10.27 11.06
N PRO A 178 -6.14 9.84 11.87
CA PRO A 178 -5.28 8.70 11.54
C PRO A 178 -6.04 7.38 11.42
N PHE A 179 -7.01 7.14 12.31
CA PHE A 179 -7.77 5.90 12.35
C PHE A 179 -8.67 5.79 11.11
N ARG A 180 -9.42 6.86 10.81
CA ARG A 180 -10.22 6.98 9.58
C ARG A 180 -9.38 6.75 8.33
N SER A 181 -8.19 7.34 8.27
CA SER A 181 -7.30 7.24 7.12
C SER A 181 -6.80 5.81 6.90
N LEU A 182 -6.33 5.16 7.98
CA LEU A 182 -5.85 3.78 7.93
C LEU A 182 -6.96 2.78 7.60
N VAL A 183 -8.15 2.91 8.22
CA VAL A 183 -9.32 2.08 7.92
C VAL A 183 -9.75 2.25 6.46
N SER A 184 -9.84 3.49 5.98
CA SER A 184 -10.18 3.76 4.58
C SER A 184 -9.15 3.17 3.60
N GLY A 185 -7.87 3.21 3.98
CA GLY A 185 -6.79 2.52 3.27
C GLY A 185 -7.02 1.02 3.16
N ILE A 186 -7.33 0.35 4.28
CA ILE A 186 -7.65 -1.09 4.32
C ILE A 186 -8.87 -1.42 3.46
N ILE A 187 -9.93 -0.62 3.54
CA ILE A 187 -11.15 -0.78 2.74
C ILE A 187 -10.84 -0.75 1.24
N SER A 188 -9.94 0.15 0.83
CA SER A 188 -9.62 0.41 -0.58
C SER A 188 -8.69 -0.63 -1.21
N GLN A 189 -8.05 -1.51 -0.42
CA GLN A 189 -7.13 -2.52 -0.96
C GLN A 189 -7.83 -3.50 -1.94
N GLN A 190 -7.21 -3.75 -3.09
CA GLN A 190 -7.65 -4.75 -4.09
C GLN A 190 -9.10 -4.58 -4.60
N VAL A 191 -9.65 -3.36 -4.58
CA VAL A 191 -10.98 -3.03 -5.12
C VAL A 191 -10.91 -1.76 -5.96
N SER A 192 -11.93 -1.50 -6.78
CA SER A 192 -12.04 -0.23 -7.51
C SER A 192 -12.35 0.93 -6.55
N GLY A 193 -12.05 2.18 -6.97
CA GLY A 193 -12.39 3.37 -6.19
C GLY A 193 -13.89 3.50 -5.91
N ALA A 194 -14.74 3.20 -6.89
CA ALA A 194 -16.19 3.19 -6.72
C ALA A 194 -16.65 2.15 -5.69
N ALA A 195 -16.07 0.93 -5.73
CA ALA A 195 -16.37 -0.10 -4.74
C ALA A 195 -15.89 0.31 -3.33
N ALA A 196 -14.69 0.88 -3.22
CA ALA A 196 -14.16 1.39 -1.96
C ALA A 196 -15.07 2.48 -1.36
N LYS A 197 -15.52 3.44 -2.19
CA LYS A 197 -16.47 4.49 -1.78
C LYS A 197 -17.79 3.91 -1.29
N SER A 198 -18.35 2.94 -2.02
CA SER A 198 -19.60 2.27 -1.62
C SER A 198 -19.46 1.52 -0.29
N ILE A 199 -18.37 0.75 -0.11
CA ILE A 199 -18.10 0.01 1.13
C ILE A 199 -17.89 0.99 2.30
N LYS A 200 -17.13 2.07 2.10
CA LYS A 200 -16.91 3.09 3.13
C LYS A 200 -18.22 3.76 3.55
N ALA A 201 -19.09 4.12 2.60
CA ALA A 201 -20.40 4.72 2.91
C ALA A 201 -21.25 3.77 3.78
N LYS A 202 -21.38 2.50 3.37
CA LYS A 202 -22.10 1.48 4.16
C LYS A 202 -21.47 1.25 5.53
N PHE A 203 -20.14 1.27 5.61
CA PHE A 203 -19.41 1.13 6.87
C PHE A 203 -19.74 2.29 7.81
N VAL A 204 -19.76 3.53 7.33
CA VAL A 204 -20.15 4.69 8.14
C VAL A 204 -21.61 4.59 8.56
N THR A 205 -22.53 4.28 7.64
CA THR A 205 -23.97 4.13 7.95
C THR A 205 -24.24 3.10 9.05
N LEU A 206 -23.48 1.99 9.09
CA LEU A 206 -23.60 0.95 10.12
C LEU A 206 -23.46 1.47 11.57
N PHE A 207 -22.80 2.61 11.77
CA PHE A 207 -22.58 3.21 13.09
C PHE A 207 -23.42 4.46 13.35
N ASN A 208 -24.21 4.90 12.36
CA ASN A 208 -25.08 6.06 12.46
C ASN A 208 -26.57 5.64 12.37
N GLU A 209 -26.89 4.36 12.64
CA GLU A 209 -28.27 3.87 12.66
C GLU A 209 -29.07 4.58 13.77
N GLY A 210 -30.15 5.28 13.39
CA GLY A 210 -31.01 6.01 14.32
C GLY A 210 -30.56 7.45 14.60
N ASP A 211 -29.50 7.93 13.95
CA ASP A 211 -29.19 9.35 13.91
C ASP A 211 -30.05 10.04 12.84
N GLU A 212 -30.97 10.91 13.28
CA GLU A 212 -31.81 11.74 12.39
C GLU A 212 -31.05 12.97 11.86
N SER A 213 -29.82 13.21 12.34
CA SER A 213 -28.96 14.23 11.77
C SER A 213 -28.63 13.89 10.32
N GLN A 214 -28.56 14.90 9.45
CA GLN A 214 -28.09 14.71 8.06
C GLN A 214 -26.57 14.51 7.99
N THR A 215 -25.89 14.31 9.12
CA THR A 215 -24.44 14.28 9.24
C THR A 215 -23.99 12.91 9.75
N HIS A 216 -23.55 12.04 8.85
CA HIS A 216 -22.97 10.77 9.27
C HIS A 216 -21.51 10.96 9.67
N THR A 217 -21.18 10.70 10.93
CA THR A 217 -19.80 10.81 11.42
C THR A 217 -19.07 9.47 11.28
N PHE A 218 -17.77 9.52 10.99
CA PHE A 218 -16.96 8.31 10.94
C PHE A 218 -16.84 7.69 12.35
N PRO A 219 -16.98 6.36 12.52
CA PRO A 219 -17.02 5.76 13.85
C PRO A 219 -15.68 5.83 14.58
N THR A 220 -15.74 5.98 15.90
CA THR A 220 -14.55 5.98 16.75
C THR A 220 -13.95 4.56 16.85
N PRO A 221 -12.66 4.42 17.21
CA PRO A 221 -12.03 3.12 17.40
C PRO A 221 -12.80 2.23 18.39
N SER A 222 -13.26 2.78 19.51
CA SER A 222 -14.04 2.05 20.53
C SER A 222 -15.37 1.52 19.97
N GLN A 223 -16.07 2.31 19.15
CA GLN A 223 -17.29 1.86 18.48
C GLN A 223 -17.00 0.68 17.54
N VAL A 224 -15.97 0.79 16.70
CA VAL A 224 -15.59 -0.28 15.75
C VAL A 224 -15.10 -1.54 16.49
N ALA A 225 -14.31 -1.39 17.55
CA ALA A 225 -13.78 -2.49 18.35
C ALA A 225 -14.89 -3.31 19.03
N SER A 226 -16.02 -2.67 19.37
CA SER A 226 -17.17 -3.31 20.03
C SER A 226 -18.03 -4.19 19.10
N LYS A 227 -17.95 -4.00 17.78
CA LYS A 227 -18.76 -4.76 16.81
C LYS A 227 -18.12 -6.11 16.53
N THR A 228 -18.93 -7.14 16.31
CA THR A 228 -18.42 -8.45 15.85
C THR A 228 -18.01 -8.40 14.39
N ILE A 229 -17.17 -9.35 13.97
CA ILE A 229 -16.72 -9.46 12.58
C ILE A 229 -17.91 -9.66 11.63
N GLU A 230 -18.90 -10.43 12.04
CA GLU A 230 -20.12 -10.70 11.26
C GLU A 230 -20.88 -9.42 10.96
N VAL A 231 -21.00 -8.53 11.96
CA VAL A 231 -21.65 -7.22 11.81
C VAL A 231 -20.84 -6.31 10.90
N LEU A 232 -19.52 -6.20 11.08
CA LEU A 232 -18.66 -5.36 10.22
C LEU A 232 -18.72 -5.78 8.74
N ARG A 233 -18.95 -7.08 8.48
CA ARG A 233 -19.08 -7.60 7.12
C ARG A 233 -20.37 -7.20 6.42
N THR A 234 -21.43 -6.81 7.14
CA THR A 234 -22.68 -6.36 6.51
C THR A 234 -22.47 -5.06 5.70
N ALA A 235 -21.42 -4.28 6.02
CA ALA A 235 -20.98 -3.12 5.26
C ALA A 235 -20.31 -3.47 3.91
N GLY A 236 -20.09 -4.76 3.60
CA GLY A 236 -19.42 -5.20 2.37
C GLY A 236 -17.91 -5.45 2.51
N LEU A 237 -17.39 -5.50 3.75
CA LEU A 237 -16.02 -5.93 4.02
C LEU A 237 -15.85 -7.44 3.79
N SER A 238 -14.68 -7.85 3.33
CA SER A 238 -14.28 -9.26 3.37
C SER A 238 -13.96 -9.68 4.81
N GLN A 239 -13.93 -10.99 5.10
CA GLN A 239 -13.52 -11.51 6.42
C GLN A 239 -12.22 -10.87 6.92
N ARG A 240 -11.19 -10.91 6.07
CA ARG A 240 -9.86 -10.41 6.40
C ARG A 240 -9.87 -8.91 6.66
N LYS A 241 -10.57 -8.12 5.83
CA LYS A 241 -10.67 -6.67 6.02
C LYS A 241 -11.41 -6.31 7.29
N ALA A 242 -12.49 -7.02 7.62
CA ALA A 242 -13.21 -6.83 8.89
C ALA A 242 -12.29 -7.13 10.09
N GLU A 243 -11.53 -8.23 10.05
CA GLU A 243 -10.55 -8.58 11.08
C GLU A 243 -9.42 -7.54 11.19
N TYR A 244 -8.95 -6.98 10.08
CA TYR A 244 -7.91 -5.95 10.06
C TYR A 244 -8.43 -4.63 10.66
N VAL A 245 -9.63 -4.20 10.25
CA VAL A 245 -10.26 -2.97 10.74
C VAL A 245 -10.58 -3.09 12.23
N GLN A 246 -11.15 -4.20 12.68
CA GLN A 246 -11.42 -4.43 14.10
C GLN A 246 -10.12 -4.49 14.92
N GLY A 247 -9.09 -5.19 14.44
CA GLY A 247 -7.80 -5.27 15.13
C GLY A 247 -7.08 -3.92 15.21
N LEU A 248 -7.16 -3.10 14.15
CA LEU A 248 -6.68 -1.72 14.18
C LEU A 248 -7.45 -0.89 15.21
N ALA A 249 -8.77 -1.01 15.24
CA ALA A 249 -9.63 -0.32 16.19
C ALA A 249 -9.28 -0.66 17.64
N GLN A 250 -9.05 -1.94 17.94
CA GLN A 250 -8.62 -2.41 19.27
C GLN A 250 -7.27 -1.83 19.70
N LYS A 251 -6.32 -1.65 18.77
CA LYS A 251 -5.02 -1.05 19.08
C LYS A 251 -5.11 0.45 19.38
N PHE A 252 -5.98 1.17 18.67
CA PHE A 252 -6.28 2.57 18.96
C PHE A 252 -7.04 2.71 20.29
N SER A 253 -8.14 1.96 20.47
CA SER A 253 -8.96 2.04 21.70
C SER A 253 -8.20 1.57 22.95
N GLY A 254 -7.27 0.62 22.78
CA GLY A 254 -6.40 0.12 23.85
C GLY A 254 -5.18 0.99 24.15
N GLY A 255 -4.95 2.06 23.38
CA GLY A 255 -3.82 2.99 23.57
C GLY A 255 -2.45 2.46 23.11
N GLU A 256 -2.38 1.35 22.38
CA GLU A 256 -1.14 0.87 21.76
C GLU A 256 -0.71 1.79 20.61
N ILE A 257 -1.69 2.31 19.86
CA ILE A 257 -1.49 3.33 18.82
C ILE A 257 -2.25 4.59 19.24
N THR A 258 -1.53 5.68 19.47
CA THR A 258 -2.11 6.98 19.83
C THR A 258 -1.78 8.04 18.80
N THR A 259 -2.66 9.06 18.68
CA THR A 259 -2.43 10.19 17.78
C THR A 259 -1.19 10.99 18.20
N GLU A 260 -0.92 11.09 19.50
CA GLU A 260 0.29 11.71 20.06
C GLU A 260 1.56 11.00 19.60
N MET A 261 1.57 9.66 19.61
CA MET A 261 2.69 8.86 19.13
C MET A 261 2.89 9.07 17.62
N LEU A 262 1.82 8.99 16.82
CA LEU A 262 1.90 9.20 15.37
C LEU A 262 2.38 10.61 15.01
N PHE A 263 2.07 11.61 15.83
CA PHE A 263 2.51 12.98 15.64
C PHE A 263 4.00 13.19 16.01
N SER A 264 4.43 12.68 17.15
CA SER A 264 5.72 13.05 17.76
C SER A 264 6.86 12.06 17.54
N ALA A 265 6.56 10.78 17.27
CA ALA A 265 7.58 9.74 17.18
C ALA A 265 8.38 9.79 15.87
N SER A 266 9.55 9.15 15.87
CA SER A 266 10.38 8.95 14.67
C SER A 266 9.66 8.09 13.63
N TYR A 267 10.19 8.09 12.39
CA TYR A 267 9.60 7.27 11.32
C TYR A 267 9.69 5.79 11.66
N GLU A 268 10.81 5.37 12.24
CA GLU A 268 11.11 4.00 12.64
C GLU A 268 10.14 3.50 13.71
N GLU A 269 9.82 4.33 14.69
CA GLU A 269 8.84 4.01 15.75
C GLU A 269 7.43 3.89 15.18
N VAL A 270 6.98 4.88 14.40
CA VAL A 270 5.67 4.83 13.72
C VAL A 270 5.56 3.60 12.83
N PHE A 271 6.62 3.31 12.07
CA PHE A 271 6.68 2.13 11.22
C PHE A 271 6.57 0.85 12.03
N GLY A 272 7.35 0.75 13.11
CA GLY A 272 7.40 -0.40 14.01
C GLY A 272 6.05 -0.71 14.64
N GLU A 273 5.26 0.29 15.01
CA GLU A 273 3.92 0.08 15.57
C GLU A 273 2.88 -0.27 14.49
N LEU A 274 2.86 0.46 13.37
CA LEU A 274 1.86 0.24 12.33
C LEU A 274 2.04 -1.09 11.59
N ILE A 275 3.28 -1.57 11.42
CA ILE A 275 3.53 -2.85 10.73
C ILE A 275 3.04 -4.06 11.53
N LYS A 276 2.82 -3.93 12.85
CA LYS A 276 2.24 -4.97 13.70
C LYS A 276 0.74 -5.15 13.45
N VAL A 277 0.09 -4.16 12.83
CA VAL A 277 -1.33 -4.24 12.48
C VAL A 277 -1.50 -5.21 11.31
N ARG A 278 -2.20 -6.32 11.55
CA ARG A 278 -2.52 -7.27 10.48
C ARG A 278 -3.31 -6.55 9.37
N GLY A 279 -2.82 -6.65 8.13
CA GLY A 279 -3.42 -5.95 6.98
C GLY A 279 -2.71 -4.65 6.57
N LEU A 280 -1.79 -4.14 7.39
CA LEU A 280 -0.87 -3.07 7.01
C LEU A 280 0.49 -3.67 6.66
N GLY A 281 0.86 -3.61 5.38
CA GLY A 281 2.20 -3.96 4.92
C GLY A 281 3.11 -2.74 4.87
N LYS A 282 4.43 -2.97 4.66
CA LYS A 282 5.45 -1.91 4.54
C LYS A 282 5.00 -0.75 3.64
N TRP A 283 4.54 -1.08 2.43
CA TRP A 283 4.05 -0.07 1.49
C TRP A 283 2.88 0.75 2.03
N SER A 284 1.89 0.13 2.70
CA SER A 284 0.74 0.87 3.26
C SER A 284 1.16 1.83 4.37
N VAL A 285 2.11 1.41 5.21
CA VAL A 285 2.66 2.25 6.27
C VAL A 285 3.46 3.42 5.69
N GLU A 286 4.27 3.17 4.66
CA GLU A 286 5.00 4.22 3.93
C GLU A 286 4.05 5.23 3.29
N MET A 287 2.98 4.77 2.63
CA MET A 287 1.98 5.67 2.06
C MET A 287 1.25 6.47 3.12
N PHE A 288 0.91 5.87 4.27
CA PHE A 288 0.30 6.58 5.39
C PHE A 288 1.27 7.63 5.99
N ALA A 289 2.54 7.28 6.17
CA ALA A 289 3.54 8.23 6.67
C ALA A 289 3.77 9.40 5.68
N CYS A 290 3.79 9.12 4.38
CA CYS A 290 3.96 10.12 3.33
C CYS A 290 2.74 11.05 3.22
N PHE A 291 1.52 10.50 3.17
CA PHE A 291 0.31 11.26 2.83
C PHE A 291 -0.61 11.58 4.01
N GLY A 292 -0.74 10.66 4.96
CA GLY A 292 -1.53 10.89 6.18
C GLY A 292 -0.77 11.73 7.19
N LEU A 293 0.51 11.43 7.42
CA LEU A 293 1.35 12.21 8.35
C LEU A 293 2.10 13.37 7.67
N LYS A 294 2.03 13.46 6.34
CA LYS A 294 2.71 14.48 5.54
C LYS A 294 4.21 14.57 5.86
N ARG A 295 4.85 13.43 6.10
CA ARG A 295 6.31 13.36 6.33
C ARG A 295 7.02 13.55 4.99
N MET A 296 8.01 14.43 4.96
CA MET A 296 8.71 14.79 3.72
C MET A 296 9.82 13.81 3.35
N ASP A 297 10.26 12.99 4.30
CA ASP A 297 11.40 12.07 4.11
C ASP A 297 11.04 10.58 4.19
N VAL A 298 10.01 10.15 3.44
CA VAL A 298 9.61 8.74 3.30
C VAL A 298 9.87 8.27 1.87
N PHE A 299 10.32 7.02 1.71
CA PHE A 299 10.64 6.48 0.40
C PHE A 299 10.30 5.00 0.29
N SER A 300 9.48 4.63 -0.69
CA SER A 300 9.02 3.26 -0.90
C SER A 300 9.75 2.58 -2.06
N THR A 301 10.73 1.72 -1.74
CA THR A 301 11.43 0.91 -2.75
C THR A 301 10.55 -0.19 -3.35
N GLY A 302 9.53 -0.63 -2.60
CA GLY A 302 8.56 -1.64 -3.05
C GLY A 302 7.52 -1.11 -4.02
N ASP A 303 7.44 0.21 -4.21
CA ASP A 303 6.48 0.86 -5.07
C ASP A 303 6.89 0.75 -6.55
N LEU A 304 6.12 -0.03 -7.31
CA LEU A 304 6.39 -0.27 -8.73
C LEU A 304 6.19 0.98 -9.60
N GLY A 305 5.34 1.93 -9.18
CA GLY A 305 5.15 3.20 -9.87
C GLY A 305 6.38 4.09 -9.71
N VAL A 306 6.91 4.18 -8.49
CA VAL A 306 8.16 4.89 -8.17
C VAL A 306 9.33 4.24 -8.88
N GLN A 307 9.46 2.90 -8.82
CA GLN A 307 10.48 2.16 -9.56
C GLN A 307 10.48 2.50 -11.06
N ARG A 308 9.28 2.53 -11.67
CA ARG A 308 9.12 2.86 -13.09
C ARG A 308 9.54 4.31 -13.36
N GLY A 309 9.09 5.26 -12.54
CA GLY A 309 9.43 6.68 -12.65
C GLY A 309 10.93 6.94 -12.53
N MET A 310 11.59 6.30 -11.57
CA MET A 310 13.05 6.39 -11.41
C MET A 310 13.80 5.78 -12.58
N ALA A 311 13.36 4.62 -13.08
CA ALA A 311 13.97 4.00 -14.25
C ALA A 311 13.85 4.90 -15.49
N ALA A 312 12.70 5.55 -15.67
CA ALA A 312 12.47 6.52 -16.73
C ALA A 312 13.37 7.76 -16.60
N LEU A 313 13.48 8.34 -15.39
CA LEU A 313 14.41 9.46 -15.11
C LEU A 313 15.86 9.11 -15.41
N ALA A 314 16.25 7.87 -15.12
CA ALA A 314 17.56 7.30 -15.44
C ALA A 314 17.75 7.02 -16.95
N GLY A 315 16.78 7.34 -17.81
CA GLY A 315 16.84 7.15 -19.26
C GLY A 315 16.65 5.70 -19.71
N ARG A 316 16.09 4.83 -18.86
CA ARG A 316 15.87 3.43 -19.21
C ARG A 316 14.56 3.27 -19.99
N ASP A 317 14.57 2.36 -20.96
CA ASP A 317 13.37 1.99 -21.70
C ASP A 317 12.46 1.08 -20.86
N VAL A 318 11.56 1.70 -20.10
CA VAL A 318 10.62 1.01 -19.20
C VAL A 318 9.68 0.03 -19.92
N SER A 319 9.48 0.18 -21.25
CA SER A 319 8.66 -0.74 -22.05
C SER A 319 9.34 -2.10 -22.26
N LYS A 320 10.68 -2.14 -22.18
CA LYS A 320 11.51 -3.33 -22.36
C LYS A 320 11.96 -3.95 -21.03
N LEU A 321 11.82 -3.23 -19.92
CA LEU A 321 12.16 -3.73 -18.59
C LEU A 321 11.09 -4.69 -18.06
N LYS A 322 11.29 -5.99 -18.30
CA LYS A 322 10.60 -7.07 -17.60
C LYS A 322 11.62 -7.81 -16.74
N GLY A 323 11.34 -8.03 -15.46
CA GLY A 323 12.23 -8.81 -14.61
C GLY A 323 12.29 -10.27 -15.05
N LYS A 324 13.37 -10.95 -14.67
CA LYS A 324 13.55 -12.40 -14.92
C LYS A 324 12.37 -13.16 -14.30
N GLY A 325 11.69 -13.99 -15.10
CA GLY A 325 10.55 -14.80 -14.66
C GLY A 325 9.18 -14.08 -14.69
N GLY A 326 9.04 -12.97 -15.41
CA GLY A 326 7.75 -12.30 -15.61
C GLY A 326 7.30 -11.39 -14.46
N LYS A 327 8.12 -11.24 -13.41
CA LYS A 327 7.92 -10.25 -12.35
C LYS A 327 8.45 -8.91 -12.80
N TRP A 328 7.68 -7.83 -12.61
CA TRP A 328 8.12 -6.48 -12.96
C TRP A 328 9.12 -5.98 -11.92
N LYS A 329 10.29 -5.53 -12.39
CA LYS A 329 11.32 -4.89 -11.57
C LYS A 329 12.09 -3.95 -12.49
N TYR A 330 11.89 -2.65 -12.31
CA TYR A 330 12.45 -1.61 -13.18
C TYR A 330 13.80 -1.09 -12.67
N MET A 331 13.99 -1.15 -11.36
CA MET A 331 15.20 -0.72 -10.67
C MET A 331 15.45 -1.67 -9.47
N SER A 332 16.72 -1.86 -9.11
CA SER A 332 17.04 -2.63 -7.89
C SER A 332 16.81 -1.78 -6.64
N GLU A 333 16.41 -2.38 -5.52
CA GLU A 333 16.16 -1.64 -4.27
C GLU A 333 17.40 -0.84 -3.84
N LYS A 334 18.58 -1.46 -3.89
CA LYS A 334 19.87 -0.80 -3.62
C LYS A 334 20.08 0.44 -4.48
N GLU A 335 19.86 0.32 -5.79
CA GLU A 335 20.02 1.45 -6.71
C GLU A 335 19.00 2.56 -6.44
N MET A 336 17.77 2.20 -6.09
CA MET A 336 16.75 3.19 -5.70
C MET A 336 17.15 3.93 -4.43
N GLU A 337 17.65 3.22 -3.41
CA GLU A 337 18.11 3.82 -2.16
C GLU A 337 19.29 4.78 -2.38
N GLU A 338 20.32 4.35 -3.12
CA GLU A 338 21.48 5.18 -3.46
C GLU A 338 21.08 6.44 -4.25
N THR A 339 20.08 6.34 -5.12
CA THR A 339 19.57 7.48 -5.89
C THR A 339 18.73 8.40 -5.01
N ALA A 340 17.82 7.84 -4.22
CA ALA A 340 16.90 8.57 -3.34
C ALA A 340 17.63 9.30 -2.21
N GLU A 341 18.81 8.83 -1.77
CA GLU A 341 19.60 9.45 -0.71
C GLU A 341 19.94 10.92 -1.02
N LYS A 342 20.18 11.25 -2.29
CA LYS A 342 20.49 12.62 -2.74
C LYS A 342 19.31 13.58 -2.54
N PHE A 343 18.09 13.04 -2.47
CA PHE A 343 16.87 13.81 -2.31
C PHE A 343 16.46 13.99 -0.85
N LYS A 344 17.23 13.48 0.13
CA LYS A 344 17.00 13.83 1.53
C LYS A 344 17.11 15.36 1.75
N PRO A 345 16.27 15.95 2.61
CA PRO A 345 15.23 15.32 3.44
C PRO A 345 13.83 15.34 2.79
N TYR A 346 13.74 15.33 1.45
CA TYR A 346 12.51 15.51 0.67
C TYR A 346 12.18 14.30 -0.22
N ARG A 347 12.54 13.10 0.23
CA ARG A 347 12.33 11.86 -0.55
C ARG A 347 10.85 11.59 -0.86
N SER A 348 9.91 12.03 -0.02
CA SER A 348 8.47 11.91 -0.28
C SER A 348 8.03 12.76 -1.49
N VAL A 349 8.57 13.97 -1.62
CA VAL A 349 8.28 14.86 -2.76
C VAL A 349 8.90 14.28 -4.03
N PHE A 350 10.13 13.77 -3.95
CA PHE A 350 10.76 13.07 -5.07
C PHE A 350 9.96 11.84 -5.50
N MET A 351 9.52 11.02 -4.54
CA MET A 351 8.66 9.86 -4.76
C MET A 351 7.36 10.28 -5.45
N TRP A 352 6.75 11.39 -5.03
CA TRP A 352 5.55 11.94 -5.64
C TRP A 352 5.75 12.27 -7.13
N TYR A 353 6.86 12.92 -7.47
CA TYR A 353 7.20 13.24 -8.85
C TYR A 353 7.57 12.02 -9.67
N CYS A 354 8.14 10.95 -9.08
CA CYS A 354 8.37 9.70 -9.81
C CYS A 354 7.09 9.12 -10.41
N TRP A 355 5.94 9.23 -9.73
CA TRP A 355 4.65 8.82 -10.31
C TRP A 355 4.21 9.72 -11.48
N ARG A 356 4.70 10.97 -11.57
CA ARG A 356 4.35 11.93 -12.63
C ARG A 356 5.22 11.80 -13.89
N VAL A 357 6.46 11.33 -13.75
CA VAL A 357 7.44 11.20 -14.86
C VAL A 357 6.88 10.47 -16.08
N GLU A 358 6.12 9.41 -15.87
CA GLU A 358 5.64 8.53 -16.94
C GLU A 358 4.20 8.80 -17.38
N GLU A 359 3.59 9.90 -16.90
CA GLU A 359 2.18 10.24 -17.14
C GLU A 359 1.30 8.98 -17.14
N VAL A 360 1.34 8.24 -16.03
CA VAL A 360 0.49 7.06 -15.89
C VAL A 360 -0.94 7.49 -16.20
N ASP A 361 -1.44 7.05 -17.35
CA ASP A 361 -2.74 7.41 -17.88
C ASP A 361 -3.85 7.11 -16.86
N ILE A 362 -4.51 8.17 -16.40
CA ILE A 362 -5.63 8.14 -15.45
C ILE A 362 -6.98 8.39 -16.15
N SER A 363 -7.06 8.39 -17.48
CA SER A 363 -8.30 8.60 -18.26
C SER A 363 -9.42 7.61 -17.93
N THR A 364 -9.10 6.48 -17.28
CA THR A 364 -10.10 5.57 -16.68
C THR A 364 -10.86 6.16 -15.49
N PHE A 365 -10.51 7.37 -15.05
CA PHE A 365 -11.19 8.16 -14.03
C PHE A 365 -11.80 9.47 -14.58
N GLU A 366 -11.82 9.66 -15.90
CA GLU A 366 -12.46 10.79 -16.58
C GLU A 366 -13.71 10.35 -17.37
N GLN A 367 -14.48 9.39 -16.81
CA GLN A 367 -15.88 9.16 -17.15
C GLN A 367 -16.77 9.37 -15.93
#